data_AF-A0A544V0C9-F1
#
_entry.id   AF-A0A544V0C9-F1
#
_cell.length_a   1.000
_cell.length_b   1.000
_cell.length_c   1.000
_cell.angle_alpha   90.00
_cell.angle_beta   90.00
_cell.angle_gamma   90.00
#
_symmetry.space_group_name_H-M   'P 1'
#
loop_
_entity.id
_entity.type
_entity.pdbx_description
1 polymer ?
#
loop_
_entity_poly.entity_id
_entity_poly.type
_entity_poly.pdbx_seq_one_letter_code
_entity_poly.pdbx_strand_id
1 'polypeptide(L)'
;MFFNRYVPVFAILDYDGLLLNVYKEYKDERGDSVVERVWLPKIPLSYVDNEGNIINFTVDDDLEVYDAELKEWYLGKRAELAEDPEITIPLLENEKEFEQKRRQTIVSIVQENLAFYINEHNVYTKALDVTYKFALPLIPKEDWYNTVDDISIFAFIQGYPYKVDTTAYNGYAFVGTRLHYQNPIYAGVVDNERRFWSKSCNYNYKVNEIYSTKKQAAAAGYREMSCLNSN
;
A
#
# COMPACT_ATOMS: atom_id res chain seq x y z
N MET A 1 -5.87 3.70 -27.99
CA MET A 1 -7.01 4.19 -27.19
C MET A 1 -8.06 3.10 -26.87
N PHE A 2 -7.75 1.79 -26.97
CA PHE A 2 -8.73 0.72 -26.74
C PHE A 2 -8.66 0.06 -25.34
N PHE A 3 -7.53 0.18 -24.63
CA PHE A 3 -7.29 -0.55 -23.37
C PHE A 3 -8.02 0.04 -22.15
N ASN A 4 -8.23 1.35 -22.14
CA ASN A 4 -8.74 2.09 -20.99
C ASN A 4 -10.16 1.70 -20.56
N ARG A 5 -11.03 1.27 -21.49
CA ARG A 5 -12.40 0.81 -21.16
C ARG A 5 -12.46 -0.57 -20.49
N TYR A 6 -11.38 -1.33 -20.48
CA TYR A 6 -11.34 -2.70 -19.94
C TYR A 6 -10.67 -2.77 -18.56
N VAL A 7 -10.26 -1.62 -18.01
CA VAL A 7 -9.63 -1.49 -16.69
C VAL A 7 -10.45 -0.52 -15.84
N PRO A 8 -11.50 -1.01 -15.14
CA PRO A 8 -12.42 -0.17 -14.39
C PRO A 8 -11.71 0.60 -13.27
N VAL A 9 -10.74 -0.06 -12.62
CA VAL A 9 -9.99 0.48 -11.48
C VAL A 9 -8.52 0.09 -11.62
N PHE A 10 -7.65 1.06 -11.35
CA PHE A 10 -6.23 0.84 -11.12
C PHE A 10 -5.90 1.30 -9.70
N ALA A 11 -5.35 0.41 -8.89
CA ALA A 11 -5.09 0.66 -7.48
C ALA A 11 -3.60 0.43 -7.15
N ILE A 12 -3.08 1.25 -6.25
CA ILE A 12 -1.73 1.09 -5.69
C ILE A 12 -1.90 1.10 -4.17
N LEU A 13 -1.53 0.01 -3.52
CA LEU A 13 -1.29 0.02 -2.08
C LEU A 13 0.10 0.59 -1.86
N ASP A 14 0.12 1.84 -1.41
CA ASP A 14 1.30 2.57 -1.01
C ASP A 14 1.62 2.29 0.46
N TYR A 15 2.71 2.84 0.97
CA TYR A 15 3.19 2.61 2.33
C TYR A 15 2.16 2.92 3.43
N ASP A 16 1.37 3.99 3.31
CA ASP A 16 0.43 4.49 4.32
C ASP A 16 -1.03 4.56 3.84
N GLY A 17 -1.33 4.01 2.65
CA GLY A 17 -2.64 4.21 2.06
C GLY A 17 -2.86 3.58 0.70
N LEU A 18 -4.11 3.57 0.28
CA LEU A 18 -4.56 3.07 -1.01
C LEU A 18 -4.81 4.25 -1.97
N LEU A 19 -4.09 4.26 -3.08
CA LEU A 19 -4.30 5.17 -4.20
C LEU A 19 -5.16 4.50 -5.25
N LEU A 20 -6.21 5.19 -5.71
CA LEU A 20 -7.15 4.69 -6.69
C LEU A 20 -7.25 5.63 -7.88
N ASN A 21 -7.12 5.06 -9.08
CA ASN A 21 -7.38 5.72 -10.34
C ASN A 21 -8.62 5.08 -10.99
N VAL A 22 -9.70 5.86 -11.02
CA VAL A 22 -11.05 5.38 -11.36
C VAL A 22 -11.68 6.31 -12.39
N TYR A 23 -12.79 5.86 -12.99
CA TYR A 23 -13.62 6.72 -13.81
C TYR A 23 -14.60 7.52 -12.96
N LYS A 24 -14.66 8.84 -13.15
CA LYS A 24 -15.69 9.71 -12.59
C LYS A 24 -16.40 10.49 -13.68
N GLU A 25 -17.69 10.71 -13.46
CA GLU A 25 -18.53 11.55 -14.30
C GLU A 25 -18.56 12.98 -13.76
N TYR A 26 -18.43 13.95 -14.65
CA TYR A 26 -18.61 15.36 -14.36
C TYR A 26 -19.38 16.01 -15.51
N LYS A 27 -20.04 17.12 -15.21
CA LYS A 27 -20.62 17.97 -16.25
C LYS A 27 -19.56 18.95 -16.73
N ASP A 28 -19.35 19.01 -18.03
CA ASP A 28 -18.48 20.04 -18.62
C ASP A 28 -19.16 21.41 -18.56
N GLU A 29 -18.45 22.46 -19.03
CA GLU A 29 -18.97 23.84 -19.07
C GLU A 29 -20.24 24.00 -19.91
N ARG A 30 -20.57 23.02 -20.76
CA ARG A 30 -21.76 22.98 -21.61
C ARG A 30 -22.89 22.15 -21.00
N GLY A 31 -22.65 21.52 -19.85
CA GLY A 31 -23.61 20.66 -19.16
C GLY A 31 -23.64 19.22 -19.67
N ASP A 32 -22.72 18.85 -20.56
CA ASP A 32 -22.60 17.50 -21.10
C ASP A 32 -21.88 16.59 -20.10
N SER A 33 -22.37 15.37 -19.92
CA SER A 33 -21.74 14.35 -19.09
C SER A 33 -20.45 13.84 -19.74
N VAL A 34 -19.31 14.12 -19.10
CA VAL A 34 -18.00 13.63 -19.51
C VAL A 34 -17.49 12.65 -18.46
N VAL A 35 -16.90 11.55 -18.93
CA VAL A 35 -16.29 10.52 -18.08
C VAL A 35 -14.78 10.57 -18.28
N GLU A 36 -14.05 10.86 -17.22
CA GLU A 36 -12.58 10.87 -17.24
C GLU A 36 -11.99 10.01 -16.13
N ARG A 37 -10.70 9.71 -16.27
CA ARG A 37 -9.96 8.96 -15.27
C ARG A 37 -9.29 9.92 -14.30
N VAL A 38 -9.60 9.78 -13.01
CA VAL A 38 -9.09 10.65 -11.96
C VAL A 38 -8.41 9.84 -10.87
N TRP A 39 -7.36 10.40 -10.30
CA TRP A 39 -6.81 9.92 -9.02
C TRP A 39 -7.66 10.45 -7.88
N LEU A 40 -8.11 9.56 -7.02
CA LEU A 40 -8.82 9.92 -5.80
C LEU A 40 -7.83 10.36 -4.72
N PRO A 41 -8.29 11.11 -3.70
CA PRO A 41 -7.52 11.27 -2.48
C PRO A 41 -7.09 9.91 -1.93
N LYS A 42 -5.87 9.85 -1.39
CA LYS A 42 -5.32 8.64 -0.77
C LYS A 42 -6.24 8.20 0.37
N ILE A 43 -6.61 6.92 0.36
CA ILE A 43 -7.46 6.33 1.39
C ILE A 43 -6.54 5.76 2.47
N PRO A 44 -6.62 6.23 3.73
CA PRO A 44 -5.73 5.75 4.79
C PRO A 44 -6.07 4.31 5.18
N LEU A 45 -5.07 3.56 5.65
CA LEU A 45 -5.24 2.19 6.14
C LEU A 45 -5.67 2.20 7.62
N SER A 46 -6.81 2.81 7.91
CA SER A 46 -7.26 3.06 9.28
C SER A 46 -8.18 1.96 9.81
N TYR A 47 -7.97 1.57 11.06
CA TYR A 47 -8.88 0.77 11.86
C TYR A 47 -9.40 1.58 13.04
N VAL A 48 -10.68 1.44 13.34
CA VAL A 48 -11.31 2.01 14.53
C VAL A 48 -11.80 0.86 15.39
N ASP A 49 -11.38 0.83 16.65
CA ASP A 49 -11.85 -0.18 17.59
C ASP A 49 -13.17 0.24 18.27
N ASN A 50 -13.65 -0.61 19.19
CA ASN A 50 -14.91 -0.37 19.89
C ASN A 50 -14.82 0.73 20.96
N GLU A 51 -13.60 1.08 21.38
CA GLU A 51 -13.32 2.10 22.39
C GLU A 51 -13.13 3.49 21.76
N GLY A 52 -13.04 3.55 20.42
CA GLY A 52 -12.89 4.77 19.64
C GLY A 52 -11.44 5.10 19.32
N ASN A 53 -10.50 4.20 19.63
CA ASN A 53 -9.11 4.36 19.24
C ASN A 53 -9.01 4.21 17.72
N ILE A 54 -8.13 5.02 17.11
CA ILE A 54 -7.89 4.97 15.67
C ILE A 54 -6.47 4.49 15.47
N ILE A 55 -6.28 3.51 14.60
CA ILE A 55 -4.98 2.93 14.29
C ILE A 55 -4.77 3.05 12.79
N ASN A 56 -3.90 3.97 12.40
CA ASN A 56 -3.47 4.14 11.02
C ASN A 56 -2.28 3.20 10.78
N PHE A 57 -2.55 2.12 10.05
CA PHE A 57 -1.51 1.16 9.69
C PHE A 57 -0.65 1.67 8.54
N THR A 58 0.58 1.19 8.49
CA THR A 58 1.40 1.20 7.28
C THR A 58 1.61 -0.22 6.78
N VAL A 59 2.22 -0.34 5.60
CA VAL A 59 2.68 -1.60 5.02
C VAL A 59 3.85 -2.20 5.82
N ASP A 60 4.56 -1.41 6.63
CA ASP A 60 5.55 -1.88 7.60
C ASP A 60 4.99 -1.83 9.05
N ASP A 61 5.88 -1.75 10.03
CA ASP A 61 5.61 -1.76 11.48
C ASP A 61 5.38 -0.36 12.08
N ASP A 62 5.61 0.70 11.30
CA ASP A 62 5.37 2.08 11.77
C ASP A 62 3.86 2.36 11.71
N LEU A 63 3.34 3.03 12.71
CA LEU A 63 1.92 3.31 12.82
C LEU A 63 1.67 4.60 13.59
N GLU A 64 0.53 5.20 13.27
CA GLU A 64 0.01 6.37 13.98
C GLU A 64 -1.27 5.95 14.70
N VAL A 65 -1.34 6.20 16.00
CA VAL A 65 -2.48 5.81 16.85
C VAL A 65 -3.06 7.01 17.55
N TYR A 66 -4.39 7.04 17.60
CA TYR A 66 -5.15 7.93 18.44
C TYR A 66 -5.68 7.14 19.63
N ASP A 67 -5.25 7.53 20.83
CA ASP A 67 -5.79 7.02 22.08
C ASP A 67 -7.02 7.85 22.45
N ALA A 68 -8.19 7.21 22.52
CA ALA A 68 -9.45 7.88 22.80
C ALA A 68 -9.61 8.29 24.27
N GLU A 69 -8.95 7.60 25.19
CA GLU A 69 -8.97 7.91 26.63
C GLU A 69 -8.15 9.19 26.89
N LEU A 70 -6.95 9.26 26.30
CA LEU A 70 -6.02 10.38 26.46
C LEU A 70 -6.32 11.54 25.51
N LYS A 71 -6.98 11.25 24.38
CA LYS A 71 -7.26 12.17 23.27
C LYS A 71 -5.99 12.70 22.60
N GLU A 72 -4.98 11.85 22.52
CA GLU A 72 -3.67 12.19 21.96
C GLU A 72 -3.28 11.24 20.83
N TRP A 73 -2.41 11.74 19.96
CA TRP A 73 -1.84 10.99 18.85
C TRP A 73 -0.42 10.58 19.18
N TYR A 74 -0.11 9.31 18.92
CA TYR A 74 1.23 8.75 19.07
C TYR A 74 1.70 8.18 17.74
N LEU A 75 2.99 8.37 17.45
CA LEU A 75 3.65 7.87 16.25
C LEU A 75 4.85 7.03 16.66
N GLY A 76 4.95 5.83 16.15
CA GLY A 76 6.08 4.96 16.43
C GLY A 76 5.86 3.54 15.94
N LYS A 77 6.74 2.63 16.36
CA LYS A 77 6.55 1.21 16.10
C LYS A 77 5.61 0.60 17.13
N ARG A 78 4.89 -0.46 16.75
CA ARG A 78 4.04 -1.22 17.67
C ARG A 78 4.76 -1.57 18.98
N ALA A 79 5.98 -2.09 18.89
CA ALA A 79 6.74 -2.52 20.07
C ALA A 79 7.08 -1.36 21.01
N GLU A 80 7.40 -0.18 20.46
CA GLU A 80 7.73 1.01 21.25
C GLU A 80 6.48 1.55 21.95
N LEU A 81 5.37 1.63 21.21
CA LEU A 81 4.09 2.13 21.74
C LEU A 81 3.45 1.15 22.74
N ALA A 82 3.69 -0.15 22.60
CA ALA A 82 3.22 -1.16 23.55
C ALA A 82 4.04 -1.20 24.86
N GLU A 83 5.26 -0.66 24.86
CA GLU A 83 6.09 -0.54 26.07
C GLU A 83 5.83 0.78 26.82
N ASP A 84 5.14 1.74 26.20
CA ASP A 84 4.79 3.01 26.81
C ASP A 84 3.61 2.81 27.79
N PRO A 85 3.83 3.00 29.11
CA PRO A 85 2.78 2.80 30.10
C PRO A 85 1.69 3.89 30.06
N GLU A 86 1.91 4.98 29.33
CA GLU A 86 0.89 6.02 29.16
C GLU A 86 -0.17 5.61 28.15
N ILE A 87 0.16 4.78 27.15
CA ILE A 87 -0.76 4.39 26.07
C ILE A 87 -1.69 3.27 26.53
N THR A 88 -2.99 3.43 26.31
CA THR A 88 -4.04 2.54 26.85
C THR A 88 -4.64 1.58 25.81
N ILE A 89 -4.14 1.58 24.58
CA ILE A 89 -4.71 0.84 23.45
C ILE A 89 -4.42 -0.68 23.56
N PRO A 90 -5.42 -1.54 23.87
CA PRO A 90 -5.17 -2.95 24.16
C PRO A 90 -4.63 -3.76 22.96
N LEU A 91 -4.97 -3.33 21.73
CA LEU A 91 -4.52 -4.03 20.51
C LEU A 91 -2.99 -4.01 20.37
N LEU A 92 -2.28 -3.03 20.95
CA LEU A 92 -0.83 -2.90 20.82
C LEU A 92 -0.07 -3.98 21.61
N GLU A 93 -0.65 -4.48 22.70
CA GLU A 93 -0.03 -5.44 23.62
C GLU A 93 0.17 -6.83 22.97
N ASN A 94 -0.80 -7.25 22.16
CA ASN A 94 -0.80 -8.58 21.54
C ASN A 94 -0.33 -8.52 20.09
N GLU A 95 0.96 -8.76 19.87
CA GLU A 95 1.60 -8.74 18.54
C GLU A 95 0.87 -9.60 17.49
N LYS A 96 0.41 -10.80 17.87
CA LYS A 96 -0.26 -11.70 16.90
C LYS A 96 -1.63 -11.18 16.49
N GLU A 97 -2.38 -10.66 17.46
CA GLU A 97 -3.71 -10.10 17.21
C GLU A 97 -3.61 -8.79 16.44
N PHE A 98 -2.63 -7.96 16.78
CA PHE A 98 -2.28 -6.74 16.05
C PHE A 98 -2.00 -7.05 14.57
N GLU A 99 -1.08 -7.97 14.28
CA GLU A 99 -0.72 -8.32 12.90
C GLU A 99 -1.91 -8.92 12.13
N GLN A 100 -2.70 -9.75 12.79
CA GLN A 100 -3.91 -10.29 12.19
C GLN A 100 -4.92 -9.17 11.85
N LYS A 101 -5.12 -8.22 12.77
CA LYS A 101 -6.04 -7.10 12.57
C LYS A 101 -5.55 -6.18 11.46
N ARG A 102 -4.26 -5.82 11.49
CA ARG A 102 -3.59 -5.04 10.46
C ARG A 102 -3.81 -5.62 9.06
N ARG A 103 -3.45 -6.89 8.86
CA ARG A 103 -3.65 -7.60 7.57
C ARG A 103 -5.11 -7.62 7.16
N GLN A 104 -6.01 -7.93 8.09
CA GLN A 104 -7.44 -7.98 7.82
C GLN A 104 -8.00 -6.61 7.38
N THR A 105 -7.60 -5.53 8.06
CA THR A 105 -8.02 -4.17 7.76
C THR A 105 -7.52 -3.74 6.39
N ILE A 106 -6.23 -3.90 6.08
CA ILE A 106 -5.67 -3.51 4.78
C ILE A 106 -6.39 -4.26 3.65
N VAL A 107 -6.58 -5.58 3.80
CA VAL A 107 -7.29 -6.40 2.82
C VAL A 107 -8.75 -5.94 2.65
N SER A 108 -9.48 -5.69 3.74
CA SER A 108 -10.86 -5.23 3.69
C SER A 108 -10.97 -3.88 2.99
N ILE A 109 -10.13 -2.91 3.34
CA ILE A 109 -10.10 -1.58 2.69
C ILE A 109 -9.86 -1.71 1.18
N VAL A 110 -8.87 -2.51 0.78
CA VAL A 110 -8.56 -2.73 -0.64
C VAL A 110 -9.74 -3.40 -1.35
N GLN A 111 -10.27 -4.50 -0.80
CA GLN A 111 -11.38 -5.26 -1.39
C GLN A 111 -12.65 -4.42 -1.54
N GLU A 112 -13.06 -3.72 -0.47
CA GLU A 112 -14.29 -2.93 -0.43
C GLU A 112 -14.23 -1.76 -1.42
N ASN A 113 -13.10 -1.03 -1.45
CA ASN A 113 -12.94 0.08 -2.38
C ASN A 113 -12.87 -0.40 -3.84
N LEU A 114 -12.12 -1.47 -4.12
CA LEU A 114 -12.09 -2.05 -5.46
C LEU A 114 -13.50 -2.49 -5.90
N ALA A 115 -14.22 -3.22 -5.04
CA ALA A 115 -15.57 -3.68 -5.34
C ALA A 115 -16.53 -2.51 -5.57
N PHE A 116 -16.45 -1.46 -4.75
CA PHE A 116 -17.24 -0.25 -4.90
C PHE A 116 -17.02 0.41 -6.26
N TYR A 117 -15.77 0.71 -6.63
CA TYR A 117 -15.48 1.42 -7.87
C TYR A 117 -15.66 0.55 -9.13
N ILE A 118 -15.49 -0.77 -9.03
CA ILE A 118 -15.86 -1.71 -10.08
C ILE A 118 -17.38 -1.69 -10.31
N ASN A 119 -18.17 -1.71 -9.22
CA ASN A 119 -19.63 -1.66 -9.31
C ASN A 119 -20.13 -0.31 -9.84
N GLU A 120 -19.55 0.80 -9.40
CA GLU A 120 -19.81 2.12 -9.96
C GLU A 120 -19.56 2.12 -11.47
N HIS A 121 -18.41 1.62 -11.92
CA HIS A 121 -18.13 1.50 -13.36
C HIS A 121 -19.17 0.66 -14.13
N ASN A 122 -19.72 -0.39 -13.53
CA ASN A 122 -20.83 -1.18 -14.12
C ASN A 122 -22.13 -0.39 -14.25
N VAL A 123 -22.43 0.52 -13.32
CA VAL A 123 -23.62 1.37 -13.40
C VAL A 123 -23.50 2.31 -14.60
N TYR A 124 -22.33 2.93 -14.80
CA TYR A 124 -22.11 3.85 -15.92
C TYR A 124 -22.01 3.14 -17.28
N THR A 125 -21.35 1.99 -17.36
CA THR A 125 -21.21 1.26 -18.63
C THR A 125 -22.54 0.69 -19.14
N LYS A 126 -23.50 0.38 -18.26
CA LYS A 126 -24.88 0.05 -18.67
C LYS A 126 -25.58 1.17 -19.43
N ALA A 127 -25.28 2.44 -19.14
CA ALA A 127 -25.82 3.57 -19.88
C ALA A 127 -25.22 3.71 -21.29
N LEU A 128 -24.09 3.05 -21.55
CA LEU A 128 -23.38 3.01 -22.84
C LEU A 128 -23.69 1.74 -23.65
N ASP A 129 -24.79 1.05 -23.34
CA ASP A 129 -25.23 -0.22 -23.96
C ASP A 129 -24.22 -1.37 -23.80
N VAL A 130 -23.29 -1.23 -22.86
CA VAL A 130 -22.35 -2.29 -22.46
C VAL A 130 -23.09 -3.17 -21.44
N THR A 131 -23.55 -4.34 -21.89
CA THR A 131 -24.30 -5.34 -21.09
C THR A 131 -23.42 -6.11 -20.09
N TYR A 132 -22.23 -5.60 -19.80
CA TYR A 132 -21.18 -6.29 -19.09
C TYR A 132 -21.18 -5.99 -17.59
N LYS A 133 -20.87 -6.98 -16.75
CA LYS A 133 -20.69 -6.83 -15.30
C LYS A 133 -19.27 -7.22 -14.94
N PHE A 134 -18.47 -6.23 -14.54
CA PHE A 134 -17.22 -6.44 -13.86
C PHE A 134 -17.47 -6.98 -12.44
N ALA A 135 -16.70 -7.97 -12.00
CA ALA A 135 -16.78 -8.49 -10.64
C ALA A 135 -15.37 -8.67 -10.07
N LEU A 136 -15.20 -8.40 -8.77
CA LEU A 136 -13.95 -8.68 -8.09
C LEU A 136 -13.72 -10.21 -8.07
N PRO A 137 -12.58 -10.73 -8.55
CA PRO A 137 -12.32 -12.16 -8.52
C PRO A 137 -12.16 -12.66 -7.09
N LEU A 138 -12.53 -13.92 -6.87
CA LEU A 138 -12.21 -14.62 -5.62
C LEU A 138 -10.71 -14.89 -5.59
N ILE A 139 -10.00 -14.12 -4.77
CA ILE A 139 -8.56 -14.30 -4.52
C ILE A 139 -8.40 -14.97 -3.15
N PRO A 140 -7.59 -16.05 -3.03
CA PRO A 140 -7.31 -16.70 -1.77
C PRO A 140 -6.81 -15.72 -0.70
N LYS A 141 -7.17 -15.99 0.56
CA LYS A 141 -6.75 -15.15 1.69
C LYS A 141 -5.22 -15.04 1.81
N GLU A 142 -4.51 -16.13 1.53
CA GLU A 142 -3.05 -16.18 1.55
C GLU A 142 -2.44 -15.26 0.48
N ASP A 143 -3.00 -15.23 -0.73
CA ASP A 143 -2.53 -14.36 -1.81
C ASP A 143 -2.74 -12.88 -1.48
N TRP A 144 -3.87 -12.54 -0.86
CA TRP A 144 -4.09 -11.20 -0.31
C TRP A 144 -3.07 -10.84 0.76
N TYR A 145 -2.85 -11.74 1.71
CA TYR A 145 -1.93 -11.52 2.83
C TYR A 145 -0.51 -11.29 2.33
N ASN A 146 -0.07 -12.02 1.30
CA ASN A 146 1.24 -11.83 0.70
C ASN A 146 1.44 -10.48 0.00
N THR A 147 0.35 -9.81 -0.41
CA THR A 147 0.39 -8.49 -1.08
C THR A 147 0.22 -7.30 -0.16
N VAL A 148 -0.29 -7.48 1.05
CA VAL A 148 -0.45 -6.37 2.01
C VAL A 148 0.79 -6.17 2.89
N ASP A 149 1.72 -7.12 2.84
CA ASP A 149 3.02 -7.05 3.51
C ASP A 149 4.05 -6.18 2.75
N ASP A 150 3.72 -5.68 1.55
CA ASP A 150 4.61 -4.84 0.73
C ASP A 150 3.81 -3.87 -0.17
N ILE A 151 4.46 -2.81 -0.66
CA ILE A 151 3.88 -1.91 -1.67
C ILE A 151 3.49 -2.73 -2.89
N SER A 152 2.22 -2.62 -3.29
CA SER A 152 1.61 -3.49 -4.29
C SER A 152 0.77 -2.72 -5.31
N ILE A 153 0.72 -3.23 -6.54
CA ILE A 153 -0.10 -2.69 -7.62
C ILE A 153 -1.22 -3.67 -7.94
N PHE A 154 -2.46 -3.19 -7.95
CA PHE A 154 -3.63 -3.99 -8.33
C PHE A 154 -4.25 -3.42 -9.60
N ALA A 155 -4.32 -4.24 -10.65
CA ALA A 155 -4.92 -3.86 -11.92
C ALA A 155 -5.83 -4.97 -12.42
N PHE A 156 -7.14 -4.78 -12.29
CA PHE A 156 -8.11 -5.75 -12.77
C PHE A 156 -8.41 -5.46 -14.24
N ILE A 157 -7.88 -6.31 -15.11
CA ILE A 157 -8.20 -6.32 -16.54
C ILE A 157 -9.17 -7.47 -16.77
N GLN A 158 -10.40 -7.17 -17.18
CA GLN A 158 -11.35 -8.20 -17.55
C GLN A 158 -11.58 -8.15 -19.06
N GLY A 159 -11.16 -9.21 -19.75
CA GLY A 159 -11.22 -9.32 -21.21
C GLY A 159 -12.65 -9.38 -21.75
N TYR A 160 -12.83 -9.13 -23.05
CA TYR A 160 -14.12 -9.29 -23.72
C TYR A 160 -14.56 -10.76 -23.61
N PRO A 161 -15.77 -11.08 -23.11
CA PRO A 161 -16.23 -12.45 -23.04
C PRO A 161 -16.48 -12.93 -24.48
N TYR A 162 -15.54 -13.72 -25.02
CA TYR A 162 -15.76 -14.43 -26.27
C TYR A 162 -16.71 -15.59 -25.96
N LYS A 163 -17.98 -15.47 -26.38
CA LYS A 163 -18.94 -16.58 -26.29
C LYS A 163 -18.58 -17.65 -27.31
N VAL A 164 -17.81 -18.65 -26.89
CA VAL A 164 -17.78 -19.95 -27.57
C VAL A 164 -18.53 -20.90 -26.66
N ASP A 165 -19.75 -21.22 -27.09
CA ASP A 165 -20.73 -21.95 -26.28
C ASP A 165 -21.06 -21.21 -24.97
N THR A 166 -21.92 -21.79 -24.13
CA THR A 166 -22.51 -21.22 -22.90
C THR A 166 -21.54 -20.66 -21.83
N THR A 167 -20.23 -20.56 -22.10
CA THR A 167 -19.19 -20.16 -21.14
C THR A 167 -18.65 -18.76 -21.46
N ALA A 168 -18.73 -17.85 -20.50
CA ALA A 168 -18.10 -16.53 -20.59
C ALA A 168 -16.67 -16.61 -20.00
N TYR A 169 -15.66 -16.18 -20.77
CA TYR A 169 -14.29 -16.09 -20.28
C TYR A 169 -14.07 -14.78 -19.52
N ASN A 170 -13.79 -14.88 -18.22
CA ASN A 170 -13.41 -13.77 -17.36
C ASN A 170 -11.95 -13.96 -16.93
N GLY A 171 -11.03 -13.23 -17.56
CA GLY A 171 -9.65 -13.13 -17.09
C GLY A 171 -9.51 -12.03 -16.05
N TYR A 172 -8.58 -12.18 -15.12
CA TYR A 172 -8.06 -11.08 -14.29
C TYR A 172 -6.54 -11.22 -14.26
N ALA A 173 -5.84 -10.09 -14.13
CA ALA A 173 -4.41 -10.08 -13.83
C ALA A 173 -4.25 -9.60 -12.39
N PHE A 174 -3.60 -10.39 -11.57
CA PHE A 174 -3.18 -9.99 -10.23
C PHE A 174 -1.66 -9.89 -10.26
N VAL A 175 -1.12 -8.68 -10.15
CA VAL A 175 0.32 -8.44 -10.18
C VAL A 175 0.74 -7.79 -8.87
N GLY A 176 0.78 -8.59 -7.81
CA GLY A 176 1.48 -8.21 -6.58
C GLY A 176 2.97 -8.10 -6.87
N THR A 177 3.42 -6.94 -7.35
CA THR A 177 4.85 -6.65 -7.45
C THR A 177 5.26 -5.99 -6.14
N ARG A 178 6.15 -6.65 -5.39
CA ARG A 178 6.79 -6.06 -4.22
C ARG A 178 7.73 -4.98 -4.72
N LEU A 179 7.31 -3.73 -4.63
CA LEU A 179 8.19 -2.60 -4.86
C LEU A 179 9.06 -2.42 -3.61
N HIS A 180 10.07 -3.27 -3.46
CA HIS A 180 11.13 -3.00 -2.50
C HIS A 180 11.90 -1.77 -2.97
N TYR A 181 11.51 -0.59 -2.49
CA TYR A 181 12.38 0.58 -2.53
C TYR A 181 13.54 0.34 -1.55
N GLN A 182 14.50 -0.48 -1.98
CA GLN A 182 15.74 -0.60 -1.24
C GLN A 182 16.47 0.72 -1.45
N ASN A 183 16.61 1.48 -0.36
CA ASN A 183 17.66 2.48 -0.25
C ASN A 183 18.90 1.73 0.24
N PRO A 184 19.71 1.13 -0.66
CA PRO A 184 20.77 0.22 -0.25
C PRO A 184 21.76 0.95 0.65
N ILE A 185 22.30 0.19 1.60
CA ILE A 185 23.37 0.66 2.47
C ILE A 185 24.69 0.37 1.76
N TYR A 186 25.40 1.42 1.38
CA TYR A 186 26.74 1.32 0.82
C TYR A 186 27.75 1.21 1.95
N ALA A 187 28.72 0.33 1.80
CA ALA A 187 29.78 0.10 2.76
C ALA A 187 31.14 0.16 2.06
N GLY A 188 32.12 0.80 2.70
CA GLY A 188 33.43 1.05 2.13
C GLY A 188 34.44 1.46 3.19
N VAL A 189 35.67 1.71 2.72
CA VAL A 189 36.71 2.28 3.58
C VAL A 189 36.74 3.79 3.33
N VAL A 190 36.46 4.56 4.37
CA VAL A 190 36.48 6.03 4.38
C VAL A 190 37.45 6.44 5.47
N ASP A 191 38.46 7.27 5.14
CA ASP A 191 39.49 7.73 6.07
C ASP A 191 40.17 6.59 6.86
N ASN A 192 40.46 5.47 6.18
CA ASN A 192 41.05 4.26 6.75
C ASN A 192 40.16 3.53 7.78
N GLU A 193 38.87 3.88 7.86
CA GLU A 193 37.87 3.20 8.69
C GLU A 193 36.80 2.52 7.84
N ARG A 194 36.32 1.35 8.30
CA ARG A 194 35.19 0.67 7.68
C ARG A 194 33.89 1.38 8.05
N ARG A 195 33.29 2.06 7.08
CA ARG A 195 32.05 2.82 7.27
C ARG A 195 30.95 2.40 6.30
N PHE A 196 29.71 2.58 6.73
CA PHE A 196 28.53 2.42 5.89
C PHE A 196 27.69 3.70 5.89
N TRP A 197 27.04 3.99 4.77
CA TRP A 197 26.13 5.12 4.60
C TRP A 197 24.97 4.73 3.70
N SER A 198 23.89 5.49 3.78
CA SER A 198 22.75 5.30 2.89
C SER A 198 23.09 5.82 1.49
N LYS A 199 22.64 5.12 0.43
CA LYS A 199 22.78 5.62 -0.96
C LYS A 199 22.24 7.04 -1.12
N SER A 200 21.19 7.40 -0.39
CA SER A 200 20.61 8.76 -0.42
C SER A 200 21.53 9.85 0.12
N CYS A 201 22.60 9.54 0.87
CA CYS A 201 23.56 10.56 1.31
C CYS A 201 24.44 11.11 0.16
N ASN A 202 24.47 10.45 -1.00
CA ASN A 202 25.21 10.87 -2.20
C ASN A 202 26.71 11.18 -1.98
N TYR A 203 27.36 10.47 -1.06
CA TYR A 203 28.81 10.61 -0.83
C TYR A 203 29.61 10.02 -1.98
N ASN A 204 30.70 10.69 -2.36
CA ASN A 204 31.61 10.24 -3.42
C ASN A 204 32.76 9.35 -2.88
N TYR A 205 32.41 8.33 -2.10
CA TYR A 205 33.37 7.33 -1.61
C TYR A 205 33.28 6.03 -2.40
N LYS A 206 34.39 5.30 -2.45
CA LYS A 206 34.41 3.99 -3.10
C LYS A 206 33.54 3.00 -2.31
N VAL A 207 32.55 2.44 -2.98
CA VAL A 207 31.70 1.38 -2.45
C VAL A 207 32.41 0.05 -2.65
N ASN A 208 32.65 -0.66 -1.56
CA ASN A 208 33.25 -2.00 -1.57
C ASN A 208 32.17 -3.08 -1.47
N GLU A 209 31.15 -2.84 -0.65
CA GLU A 209 30.09 -3.80 -0.33
C GLU A 209 28.73 -3.09 -0.25
N ILE A 210 27.65 -3.81 -0.52
CA ILE A 210 26.28 -3.29 -0.49
C ILE A 210 25.44 -4.19 0.40
N TYR A 211 24.68 -3.57 1.31
CA TYR A 211 23.82 -4.25 2.27
C TYR A 211 22.37 -3.79 2.14
N SER A 212 21.45 -4.69 2.46
CA SER A 212 20.01 -4.41 2.44
C SER A 212 19.54 -3.63 3.67
N THR A 213 20.27 -3.74 4.80
CA THR A 213 19.93 -3.08 6.07
C THR A 213 21.19 -2.58 6.79
N LYS A 214 21.04 -1.54 7.64
CA LYS A 214 22.13 -1.04 8.50
C LYS A 214 22.65 -2.12 9.45
N LYS A 215 21.75 -2.99 9.94
CA LYS A 215 22.07 -4.10 10.84
C LYS A 215 23.04 -5.10 10.19
N GLN A 216 22.85 -5.43 8.91
CA GLN A 216 23.77 -6.32 8.19
C GLN A 216 25.16 -5.69 8.02
N ALA A 217 25.22 -4.40 7.66
CA ALA A 217 26.49 -3.68 7.54
C ALA A 217 27.24 -3.60 8.88
N ALA A 218 26.51 -3.33 9.97
CA ALA A 218 27.07 -3.31 11.33
C ALA A 218 27.57 -4.70 11.76
N ALA A 219 26.82 -5.77 11.47
CA ALA A 219 27.24 -7.14 11.75
C ALA A 219 28.50 -7.55 10.97
N ALA A 220 28.71 -6.98 9.79
CA ALA A 220 29.95 -7.15 9.01
C ALA A 220 31.12 -6.26 9.47
N GLY A 221 30.93 -5.48 10.54
CA GLY A 221 31.96 -4.66 11.18
C GLY A 221 32.11 -3.25 10.63
N TYR A 222 31.12 -2.74 9.88
CA TYR A 222 31.11 -1.36 9.40
C TYR A 222 30.43 -0.43 10.42
N ARG A 223 30.92 0.81 10.55
CA ARG A 223 30.32 1.85 11.41
C ARG A 223 29.45 2.82 10.61
N GLU A 224 28.37 3.30 11.20
CA GLU A 224 27.47 4.22 10.51
C GLU A 224 28.12 5.60 10.30
N MET A 225 27.98 6.11 9.08
CA MET A 225 28.26 7.49 8.70
C MET A 225 26.93 8.16 8.36
N SER A 226 26.47 9.02 9.26
CA SER A 226 25.19 9.75 9.11
C SER A 226 25.26 10.77 7.98
N CYS A 227 24.19 10.87 7.17
CA CYS A 227 24.06 11.89 6.12
C CYS A 227 24.16 13.33 6.66
N LEU A 228 23.91 13.53 7.96
CA LEU A 228 23.93 14.85 8.62
C LEU A 228 25.31 15.28 9.11
N ASN A 229 26.29 14.37 9.10
CA ASN A 229 27.66 14.70 9.46
C ASN A 229 28.43 15.12 8.20
N SER A 230 28.08 16.27 7.64
CA SER A 230 28.92 16.97 6.66
C SER A 230 29.98 17.78 7.41
N ASN A 231 31.15 17.19 7.62
CA ASN A 231 32.37 17.97 7.86
C ASN A 231 33.20 17.96 6.58
#